data_AF-A0A257QS82-F1
#
_entry.id   AF-A0A257QS82-F1
#
_cell.length_a   1.000
_cell.length_b   1.000
_cell.length_c   1.000
_cell.angle_alpha   90.00
_cell.angle_beta   90.00
_cell.angle_gamma   90.00
#
_symmetry.space_group_name_H-M   'P 1'
#
loop_
_entity.id
_entity.type
_entity.pdbx_description
1 polymer ?
#
loop_
_entity_poly.entity_id
_entity_poly.type
_entity_poly.pdbx_seq_one_letter_code
_entity_poly.pdbx_strand_id
1 'polypeptide(L)'
;TFLDAGHILGSAMVQLRINDDGEEKIILFTGDLGRKGLPILRNPEVVEEADTLITESTYGGRHHDPIQGMQAKLQEVILRTVRRGGKVIIPAFSVERTQEITYTLHRLFDSKSLPRIPVFVDSPLSVNATEVFRLHPECFNKDIFKMVLAHDDPFGFEYIKYIRLVEDSKKLNDMKEPMVIISASGMCESGRILHHLANNAGNPNNTILIAAGDDGNALSTLYKGYMTDSWSEMREAPNTALVVMAATGAVTAVRPVNASSYIGPTQVSGVMADLAAEAGFGFENNGVQVTLDSPYLPGTTLAKIQACARAAGIYYTIRQGVLVIWPVGATASQDVPIIISPATGLVGYPTFSQSGVSVRCLLNPSIQFGKKFTISGSILTPANRDWNPYSIEHNIESQAPNGDWFTDVTGYWADE
;
A
#
# COMPACT_ATOMS: atom_id res chain seq x y z
N THR A 1 -23.59 -20.85 -24.40
CA THR A 1 -24.35 -20.11 -23.37
C THR A 1 -23.44 -19.12 -22.67
N PHE A 2 -23.92 -17.94 -22.34
CA PHE A 2 -23.22 -16.99 -21.47
C PHE A 2 -23.78 -17.10 -20.06
N LEU A 3 -22.90 -17.14 -19.06
CA LEU A 3 -23.20 -17.28 -17.64
C LEU A 3 -22.46 -16.18 -16.90
N ASP A 4 -23.05 -15.52 -15.91
CA ASP A 4 -22.43 -14.36 -15.26
C ASP A 4 -21.11 -14.74 -14.55
N ALA A 5 -20.02 -14.04 -14.88
CA ALA A 5 -18.72 -14.27 -14.27
C ALA A 5 -18.53 -13.47 -12.97
N GLY A 6 -19.40 -12.50 -12.68
CA GLY A 6 -19.37 -11.68 -11.46
C GLY A 6 -18.12 -10.81 -11.30
N HIS A 7 -17.30 -10.66 -12.35
CA HIS A 7 -16.03 -9.91 -12.31
C HIS A 7 -16.25 -8.42 -12.49
N ILE A 8 -16.76 -8.01 -13.65
CA ILE A 8 -17.22 -6.64 -13.93
C ILE A 8 -18.68 -6.67 -14.40
N LEU A 9 -19.32 -5.51 -14.49
CA LEU A 9 -20.68 -5.40 -15.02
C LEU A 9 -20.78 -6.02 -16.41
N GLY A 10 -21.63 -7.04 -16.57
CA GLY A 10 -21.83 -7.76 -17.83
C GLY A 10 -20.75 -8.78 -18.18
N SER A 11 -19.79 -9.05 -17.28
CA SER A 11 -18.81 -10.13 -17.46
C SER A 11 -19.50 -11.50 -17.56
N ALA A 12 -18.97 -12.37 -18.43
CA ALA A 12 -19.58 -13.67 -18.67
C ALA A 12 -18.53 -14.77 -18.86
N MET A 13 -18.80 -15.91 -18.23
CA MET A 13 -18.24 -17.20 -18.60
C MET A 13 -18.94 -17.72 -19.86
N VAL A 14 -18.18 -18.40 -20.71
CA VAL A 14 -18.67 -18.97 -21.96
C VAL A 14 -18.70 -20.49 -21.84
N GLN A 15 -19.90 -21.06 -21.85
CA GLN A 15 -20.10 -22.51 -21.95
C GLN A 15 -20.37 -22.88 -23.41
N LEU A 16 -19.46 -23.65 -24.00
CA LEU A 16 -19.56 -24.21 -25.34
C LEU A 16 -20.00 -25.66 -25.24
N ARG A 17 -21.13 -25.99 -25.88
CA ARG A 17 -21.56 -27.36 -26.12
C ARG A 17 -21.22 -27.70 -27.56
N ILE A 18 -20.30 -28.65 -27.74
CA ILE A 18 -19.74 -29.03 -29.04
C ILE A 18 -20.13 -30.48 -29.29
N ASN A 19 -20.69 -30.76 -30.46
CA ASN A 19 -20.89 -32.13 -30.91
C ASN A 19 -19.63 -32.57 -31.67
N ASP A 20 -18.94 -33.60 -31.16
CA ASP A 20 -17.73 -34.18 -31.73
C ASP A 20 -18.00 -35.67 -32.00
N ASP A 21 -18.17 -36.03 -33.28
CA ASP A 21 -18.52 -37.37 -33.75
C ASP A 21 -19.71 -38.04 -33.03
N GLY A 22 -20.73 -37.24 -32.67
CA GLY A 22 -21.95 -37.72 -32.00
C GLY A 22 -21.89 -37.70 -30.47
N GLU A 23 -20.74 -37.37 -29.88
CA GLU A 23 -20.61 -37.12 -28.44
C GLU A 23 -20.70 -35.62 -28.15
N GLU A 24 -21.53 -35.22 -27.17
CA GLU A 24 -21.55 -33.84 -26.69
C GLU A 24 -20.40 -33.62 -25.71
N LYS A 25 -19.57 -32.61 -25.98
CA LYS A 25 -18.51 -32.12 -25.09
C LYS A 25 -18.83 -30.71 -24.61
N ILE A 26 -18.65 -30.47 -23.33
CA ILE A 26 -18.91 -29.19 -22.66
C ILE A 26 -17.60 -28.56 -22.25
N ILE A 27 -17.24 -27.45 -22.90
CA ILE A 27 -16.07 -26.64 -22.55
C ILE A 27 -16.55 -25.37 -21.86
N LEU A 28 -16.06 -25.11 -20.65
CA LEU A 28 -16.32 -23.87 -19.92
C LEU A 28 -15.05 -23.00 -19.92
N PHE A 29 -15.17 -21.77 -20.45
CA PHE A 29 -14.15 -20.74 -20.37
C PHE A 29 -14.61 -19.65 -19.41
N THR A 30 -13.90 -19.41 -18.30
CA THR A 30 -14.37 -18.47 -17.27
C THR A 30 -14.19 -17.01 -17.66
N GLY A 31 -13.19 -16.69 -18.47
CA GLY A 31 -12.62 -15.34 -18.50
C GLY A 31 -12.07 -14.95 -17.13
N ASP A 32 -12.06 -13.66 -16.80
CA ASP A 32 -11.76 -13.18 -15.45
C ASP A 32 -12.95 -13.47 -14.55
N LEU A 33 -12.71 -14.15 -13.42
CA LEU A 33 -13.76 -14.67 -12.56
C LEU A 33 -13.88 -13.81 -11.30
N GLY A 34 -15.08 -13.30 -11.07
CA GLY A 34 -15.37 -12.47 -9.91
C GLY A 34 -15.33 -13.23 -8.59
N ARG A 35 -15.12 -12.49 -7.49
CA ARG A 35 -15.24 -13.04 -6.14
C ARG A 35 -16.70 -13.03 -5.69
N LYS A 36 -17.08 -14.00 -4.86
CA LYS A 36 -18.38 -13.94 -4.15
C LYS A 36 -18.40 -12.81 -3.12
N GLY A 37 -19.57 -12.23 -2.91
CA GLY A 37 -19.82 -11.22 -1.88
C GLY A 37 -19.32 -9.83 -2.24
N LEU A 38 -19.17 -9.52 -3.53
CA LEU A 38 -18.86 -8.16 -3.97
C LEU A 38 -19.97 -7.18 -3.57
N PRO A 39 -19.63 -5.91 -3.26
CA PRO A 39 -20.61 -4.95 -2.75
C PRO A 39 -21.73 -4.63 -3.75
N ILE A 40 -21.45 -4.70 -5.05
CA ILE A 40 -22.37 -4.27 -6.11
C ILE A 40 -22.91 -5.44 -6.94
N LEU A 41 -22.01 -6.20 -7.57
CA LEU A 41 -22.38 -7.24 -8.51
C LEU A 41 -22.89 -8.50 -7.80
N ARG A 42 -23.73 -9.27 -8.50
CA ARG A 42 -24.11 -10.62 -8.06
C ARG A 42 -22.90 -11.56 -8.05
N ASN A 43 -23.03 -12.65 -7.30
CA ASN A 43 -22.03 -13.71 -7.32
C ASN A 43 -21.93 -14.32 -8.73
N PRO A 44 -20.74 -14.82 -9.13
CA PRO A 44 -20.60 -15.62 -10.33
C PRO A 44 -21.59 -16.79 -10.32
N GLU A 45 -22.15 -17.11 -11.48
CA GLU A 45 -23.03 -18.26 -11.63
C GLU A 45 -22.26 -19.57 -11.35
N VAL A 46 -22.94 -20.53 -10.73
CA VAL A 46 -22.35 -21.85 -10.48
C VAL A 46 -22.65 -22.74 -11.66
N VAL A 47 -21.61 -23.30 -12.27
CA VAL A 47 -21.73 -24.28 -13.36
C VAL A 47 -21.47 -25.67 -12.81
N GLU A 48 -22.44 -26.56 -12.90
CA GLU A 48 -22.34 -27.93 -12.36
C GLU A 48 -21.67 -28.91 -13.32
N GLU A 49 -21.69 -28.64 -14.62
CA GLU A 49 -21.24 -29.56 -15.67
C GLU A 49 -20.23 -28.88 -16.63
N ALA A 50 -19.03 -29.46 -16.71
CA ALA A 50 -18.03 -29.16 -17.73
C ALA A 50 -17.06 -30.35 -17.87
N ASP A 51 -16.79 -30.80 -19.10
CA ASP A 51 -15.76 -31.80 -19.40
C ASP A 51 -14.36 -31.17 -19.41
N THR A 52 -14.28 -29.89 -19.76
CA THR A 52 -13.03 -29.12 -19.77
C THR A 52 -13.29 -27.73 -19.21
N LEU A 53 -12.52 -27.35 -18.18
CA LEU A 53 -12.53 -26.02 -17.59
C LEU A 53 -11.25 -25.27 -17.96
N ILE A 54 -11.41 -24.12 -18.60
CA ILE A 54 -10.34 -23.15 -18.84
C ILE A 54 -10.62 -21.95 -17.95
N THR A 55 -9.79 -21.78 -16.91
CA THR A 55 -9.95 -20.73 -15.91
C THR A 55 -8.76 -19.79 -15.88
N GLU A 56 -9.01 -18.53 -15.51
CA GLU A 56 -7.96 -17.61 -15.13
C GLU A 56 -7.21 -18.11 -13.88
N SER A 57 -6.03 -17.54 -13.63
CA SER A 57 -5.17 -17.91 -12.50
C SER A 57 -4.52 -16.71 -11.83
N THR A 58 -5.11 -15.52 -11.98
CA THR A 58 -4.59 -14.24 -11.45
C THR A 58 -4.26 -14.35 -9.96
N TYR A 59 -5.10 -15.08 -9.20
CA TYR A 59 -4.91 -15.30 -7.76
C TYR A 59 -4.80 -16.78 -7.35
N GLY A 60 -4.45 -17.69 -8.27
CA GLY A 60 -4.46 -19.15 -8.02
C GLY A 60 -3.63 -19.65 -6.83
N GLY A 61 -2.69 -18.83 -6.31
CA GLY A 61 -1.86 -19.13 -5.14
C GLY A 61 -2.02 -18.16 -3.97
N ARG A 62 -3.09 -17.35 -3.92
CA ARG A 62 -3.25 -16.31 -2.88
C ARG A 62 -4.59 -16.40 -2.15
N HIS A 63 -4.57 -16.16 -0.85
CA HIS A 63 -5.78 -15.91 -0.09
C HIS A 63 -6.05 -14.41 -0.06
N HIS A 64 -7.24 -14.02 -0.51
CA HIS A 64 -7.69 -12.65 -0.35
C HIS A 64 -8.15 -12.39 1.07
N ASP A 65 -7.70 -11.27 1.63
CA ASP A 65 -8.26 -10.75 2.87
C ASP A 65 -9.80 -10.61 2.75
N PRO A 66 -10.52 -10.74 3.86
CA PRO A 66 -11.96 -10.48 3.87
C PRO A 66 -12.25 -9.05 3.38
N ILE A 67 -13.32 -8.86 2.62
CA ILE A 67 -13.83 -7.54 2.18
C ILE A 67 -14.20 -6.65 3.40
N GLN A 68 -14.34 -7.28 4.58
CA GLN A 68 -14.67 -6.64 5.84
C GLN A 68 -13.57 -5.67 6.28
N GLY A 69 -13.96 -4.42 6.55
CA GLY A 69 -13.07 -3.37 7.06
C GLY A 69 -12.64 -2.32 6.04
N MET A 70 -12.88 -2.52 4.73
CA MET A 70 -12.59 -1.51 3.70
C MET A 70 -13.37 -0.21 3.93
N GLN A 71 -14.66 -0.32 4.27
CA GLN A 71 -15.50 0.84 4.61
C GLN A 71 -14.96 1.61 5.81
N ALA A 72 -14.53 0.91 6.87
CA ALA A 72 -13.98 1.53 8.08
C ALA A 72 -12.65 2.25 7.78
N LYS A 73 -11.77 1.64 6.99
CA LYS A 73 -10.51 2.27 6.54
C LYS A 73 -10.76 3.53 5.71
N LEU A 74 -11.70 3.47 4.75
CA LEU A 74 -12.07 4.64 3.95
C LEU A 74 -12.63 5.77 4.82
N GLN A 75 -13.52 5.44 5.76
CA GLN A 75 -14.07 6.38 6.73
C GLN A 75 -12.97 7.04 7.56
N GLU A 76 -12.05 6.25 8.11
CA GLU A 76 -10.94 6.75 8.93
C GLU A 76 -10.07 7.73 8.14
N VAL A 77 -9.67 7.35 6.92
CA VAL A 77 -8.83 8.20 6.05
C VAL A 77 -9.53 9.52 5.73
N ILE A 78 -10.82 9.49 5.41
CA ILE A 78 -11.59 10.70 5.12
C ILE A 78 -11.70 11.59 6.36
N LEU A 79 -12.13 11.03 7.50
CA LEU A 79 -12.27 11.80 8.75
C LEU A 79 -10.95 12.44 9.18
N ARG A 80 -9.85 11.68 9.13
CA ARG A 80 -8.51 12.18 9.46
C ARG A 80 -8.09 13.35 8.56
N THR A 81 -8.47 13.32 7.28
CA THR A 81 -8.10 14.31 6.27
C THR A 81 -8.95 15.56 6.34
N VAL A 82 -10.26 15.39 6.51
CA VAL A 82 -11.18 16.50 6.72
C VAL A 82 -10.88 17.26 8.01
N ARG A 83 -10.53 16.57 9.10
CA ARG A 83 -10.16 17.20 10.39
C ARG A 83 -8.96 18.15 10.29
N ARG A 84 -8.04 17.91 9.35
CA ARG A 84 -6.89 18.79 9.09
C ARG A 84 -7.11 19.77 7.93
N GLY A 85 -8.35 19.89 7.46
CA GLY A 85 -8.71 20.86 6.42
C GLY A 85 -8.25 20.47 5.00
N GLY A 86 -7.93 19.20 4.75
CA GLY A 86 -7.39 18.75 3.46
C GLY A 86 -8.38 18.03 2.57
N LYS A 87 -7.95 17.78 1.33
CA LYS A 87 -8.65 17.00 0.32
C LYS A 87 -8.21 15.54 0.34
N VAL A 88 -9.14 14.63 0.05
CA VAL A 88 -8.83 13.23 -0.24
C VAL A 88 -8.89 13.03 -1.74
N ILE A 89 -7.78 12.62 -2.35
CA ILE A 89 -7.67 12.33 -3.78
C ILE A 89 -7.56 10.82 -3.93
N ILE A 90 -8.46 10.22 -4.71
CA ILE A 90 -8.57 8.78 -4.88
C ILE A 90 -8.40 8.45 -6.38
N PRO A 91 -7.20 8.08 -6.82
CA PRO A 91 -7.01 7.40 -8.10
C PRO A 91 -7.86 6.13 -8.15
N ALA A 92 -8.71 5.98 -9.18
CA ALA A 92 -9.55 4.80 -9.35
C ALA A 92 -9.74 4.43 -10.84
N PHE A 93 -9.88 3.13 -11.12
CA PHE A 93 -10.32 2.66 -12.43
C PHE A 93 -11.73 3.15 -12.73
N SER A 94 -11.97 3.49 -14.00
CA SER A 94 -13.23 4.13 -14.40
C SER A 94 -14.44 3.20 -14.33
N VAL A 95 -14.20 1.90 -14.54
CA VAL A 95 -15.18 0.84 -14.44
C VAL A 95 -14.93 0.07 -13.15
N GLU A 96 -16.02 -0.33 -12.50
CA GLU A 96 -16.07 -1.06 -11.23
C GLU A 96 -15.52 -0.28 -10.03
N ARG A 97 -14.21 0.00 -9.95
CA ARG A 97 -13.58 0.53 -8.73
C ARG A 97 -14.13 1.88 -8.32
N THR A 98 -14.38 2.77 -9.28
CA THR A 98 -15.04 4.05 -9.01
C THR A 98 -16.41 3.82 -8.38
N GLN A 99 -17.21 2.89 -8.93
CA GLN A 99 -18.57 2.59 -8.48
C GLN A 99 -18.59 1.96 -7.08
N GLU A 100 -17.63 1.09 -6.77
CA GLU A 100 -17.48 0.54 -5.41
C GLU A 100 -17.20 1.63 -4.38
N ILE A 101 -16.31 2.57 -4.70
CA ILE A 101 -15.97 3.69 -3.82
C ILE A 101 -17.18 4.61 -3.66
N THR A 102 -17.89 4.95 -4.74
CA THR A 102 -19.07 5.83 -4.64
C THR A 102 -20.19 5.17 -3.85
N TYR A 103 -20.46 3.88 -4.04
CA TYR A 103 -21.43 3.14 -3.25
C TYR A 103 -21.04 3.06 -1.76
N THR A 104 -19.75 2.83 -1.48
CA THR A 104 -19.25 2.83 -0.10
C THR A 104 -19.42 4.19 0.56
N LEU A 105 -19.15 5.28 -0.18
CA LEU A 105 -19.38 6.65 0.29
C LEU A 105 -20.87 6.90 0.54
N HIS A 106 -21.75 6.49 -0.38
CA HIS A 106 -23.20 6.60 -0.19
C HIS A 106 -23.60 6.00 1.17
N ARG A 107 -23.24 4.74 1.44
CA ARG A 107 -23.55 4.08 2.73
C ARG A 107 -22.98 4.83 3.95
N LEU A 108 -21.80 5.43 3.81
CA LEU A 108 -21.19 6.22 4.89
C LEU A 108 -21.90 7.55 5.14
N PHE A 109 -22.41 8.21 4.10
CA PHE A 109 -23.24 9.42 4.24
C PHE A 109 -24.62 9.10 4.80
N ASP A 110 -25.25 8.03 4.33
CA ASP A 110 -26.57 7.58 4.77
C ASP A 110 -26.59 7.20 6.25
N SER A 111 -25.54 6.50 6.70
CA SER A 111 -25.33 6.18 8.11
C SER A 111 -24.86 7.36 8.97
N LYS A 112 -24.68 8.55 8.39
CA LYS A 112 -24.14 9.76 9.04
C LYS A 112 -22.75 9.55 9.65
N SER A 113 -21.99 8.61 9.09
CA SER A 113 -20.64 8.25 9.52
C SER A 113 -19.57 9.22 9.00
N LEU A 114 -19.93 10.05 8.01
CA LEU A 114 -19.10 11.12 7.45
C LEU A 114 -19.77 12.50 7.62
N PRO A 115 -18.98 13.58 7.81
CA PRO A 115 -19.48 14.94 7.75
C PRO A 115 -19.95 15.28 6.33
N ARG A 116 -20.84 16.28 6.21
CA ARG A 116 -21.34 16.80 4.94
C ARG A 116 -20.23 17.50 4.16
N ILE A 117 -19.50 16.74 3.33
CA ILE A 117 -18.40 17.22 2.50
C ILE A 117 -18.68 16.91 1.03
N PRO A 118 -18.26 17.79 0.10
CA PRO A 118 -18.40 17.51 -1.32
C PRO A 118 -17.60 16.26 -1.76
N VAL A 119 -18.19 15.47 -2.65
CA VAL A 119 -17.55 14.35 -3.34
C VAL A 119 -17.63 14.59 -4.85
N PHE A 120 -16.50 14.49 -5.54
CA PHE A 120 -16.42 14.68 -6.99
C PHE A 120 -15.92 13.42 -7.67
N VAL A 121 -16.65 12.95 -8.68
CA VAL A 121 -16.16 11.92 -9.62
C VAL A 121 -15.71 12.64 -10.88
N ASP A 122 -14.41 12.79 -11.04
CA ASP A 122 -13.78 13.58 -12.11
C ASP A 122 -13.10 12.71 -13.16
N SER A 123 -13.93 12.08 -13.98
CA SER A 123 -13.52 11.31 -15.15
C SER A 123 -14.73 11.12 -16.07
N PRO A 124 -14.71 11.63 -17.32
CA PRO A 124 -15.81 11.45 -18.25
C PRO A 124 -16.14 9.97 -18.49
N LEU A 125 -15.11 9.12 -18.50
CA LEU A 125 -15.25 7.68 -18.64
C LEU A 125 -15.93 7.08 -17.40
N SER A 126 -15.53 7.49 -16.19
CA SER A 126 -16.18 7.02 -14.96
C SER A 126 -17.64 7.47 -14.88
N VAL A 127 -17.97 8.69 -15.34
CA VAL A 127 -19.36 9.14 -15.41
C VAL A 127 -20.15 8.27 -16.37
N ASN A 128 -19.64 8.05 -17.59
CA ASN A 128 -20.30 7.19 -18.59
C ASN A 128 -20.49 5.77 -18.08
N ALA A 129 -19.45 5.18 -17.48
CA ALA A 129 -19.53 3.85 -16.89
C ALA A 129 -20.61 3.78 -15.80
N THR A 130 -20.70 4.80 -14.94
CA THR A 130 -21.74 4.86 -13.90
C THR A 130 -23.14 4.93 -14.50
N GLU A 131 -23.35 5.65 -15.61
CA GLU A 131 -24.66 5.62 -16.30
C GLU A 131 -24.99 4.23 -16.83
N VAL A 132 -24.00 3.49 -17.36
CA VAL A 132 -24.21 2.09 -17.78
C VAL A 132 -24.60 1.21 -16.59
N PHE A 133 -23.96 1.36 -15.44
CA PHE A 133 -24.38 0.64 -14.21
C PHE A 133 -25.85 0.94 -13.87
N ARG A 134 -26.26 2.21 -13.90
CA ARG A 134 -27.66 2.59 -13.62
C ARG A 134 -28.68 1.96 -14.58
N LEU A 135 -28.28 1.72 -15.83
CA LEU A 135 -29.13 1.10 -16.85
C LEU A 135 -29.27 -0.42 -16.72
N HIS A 136 -28.39 -1.07 -15.94
CA HIS A 136 -28.33 -2.53 -15.82
C HIS A 136 -28.45 -3.04 -14.37
N PRO A 137 -29.56 -2.72 -13.66
CA PRO A 137 -29.76 -3.18 -12.29
C PRO A 137 -29.90 -4.71 -12.18
N GLU A 138 -30.25 -5.42 -13.26
CA GLU A 138 -30.33 -6.87 -13.32
C GLU A 138 -28.99 -7.58 -13.02
N CYS A 139 -27.87 -6.87 -13.15
CA CYS A 139 -26.54 -7.38 -12.82
C CYS A 139 -26.18 -7.24 -11.32
N PHE A 140 -26.98 -6.51 -10.54
CA PHE A 140 -26.67 -6.21 -9.14
C PHE A 140 -27.00 -7.38 -8.21
N ASN A 141 -26.34 -7.41 -7.07
CA ASN A 141 -26.74 -8.29 -5.98
C ASN A 141 -28.12 -7.88 -5.43
N LYS A 142 -28.70 -8.79 -4.64
CA LYS A 142 -30.08 -8.63 -4.13
C LYS A 142 -30.27 -7.38 -3.26
N ASP A 143 -29.21 -6.90 -2.61
CA ASP A 143 -29.32 -5.77 -1.69
C ASP A 143 -29.39 -4.45 -2.45
N ILE A 144 -28.49 -4.23 -3.41
CA ILE A 144 -28.53 -3.05 -4.28
C ILE A 144 -29.77 -3.11 -5.20
N PHE A 145 -30.14 -4.30 -5.71
CA PHE A 145 -31.32 -4.41 -6.54
C PHE A 145 -32.60 -3.94 -5.82
N LYS A 146 -32.74 -4.27 -4.52
CA LYS A 146 -33.86 -3.76 -3.70
C LYS A 146 -33.83 -2.25 -3.50
N MET A 147 -32.64 -1.67 -3.33
CA MET A 147 -32.43 -0.23 -3.23
C MET A 147 -32.90 0.48 -4.52
N VAL A 148 -32.50 -0.04 -5.68
CA VAL A 148 -32.95 0.50 -6.98
C VAL A 148 -34.45 0.36 -7.16
N LEU A 149 -35.05 -0.79 -6.78
CA LEU A 149 -36.51 -0.96 -6.82
C LEU A 149 -37.26 0.03 -5.89
N ALA A 150 -36.63 0.45 -4.80
CA ALA A 150 -37.16 1.49 -3.92
C ALA A 150 -36.97 2.93 -4.48
N HIS A 151 -36.55 3.06 -5.75
CA HIS A 151 -36.27 4.32 -6.45
C HIS A 151 -35.10 5.11 -5.85
N ASP A 152 -34.13 4.40 -5.25
CA ASP A 152 -32.92 4.98 -4.71
C ASP A 152 -31.72 4.72 -5.64
N ASP A 153 -30.84 5.71 -5.80
CA ASP A 153 -29.67 5.62 -6.69
C ASP A 153 -28.44 5.19 -5.88
N PRO A 154 -27.94 3.95 -6.01
CA PRO A 154 -26.79 3.49 -5.23
C PRO A 154 -25.51 4.31 -5.48
N PHE A 155 -25.44 5.05 -6.59
CA PHE A 155 -24.29 5.89 -6.94
C PHE A 155 -24.56 7.40 -6.75
N GLY A 156 -25.78 7.78 -6.34
CA GLY A 156 -26.20 9.16 -6.15
C GLY A 156 -26.51 9.47 -4.69
N PHE A 157 -25.94 10.54 -4.16
CA PHE A 157 -26.30 11.09 -2.84
C PHE A 157 -26.12 12.62 -2.85
N GLU A 158 -26.71 13.32 -1.88
CA GLU A 158 -26.81 14.80 -1.86
C GLU A 158 -25.48 15.54 -2.15
N TYR A 159 -24.35 14.97 -1.71
CA TYR A 159 -23.04 15.60 -1.77
C TYR A 159 -22.15 15.15 -2.94
N ILE A 160 -22.59 14.23 -3.81
CA ILE A 160 -21.80 13.75 -4.95
C ILE A 160 -22.07 14.54 -6.23
N LYS A 161 -21.00 14.85 -6.97
CA LYS A 161 -21.06 15.52 -8.28
C LYS A 161 -20.20 14.79 -9.30
N TYR A 162 -20.77 14.52 -10.47
CA TYR A 162 -20.09 13.88 -11.59
C TYR A 162 -19.61 14.94 -12.58
N ILE A 163 -18.30 15.03 -12.77
CA ILE A 163 -17.65 16.09 -13.55
C ILE A 163 -17.29 15.59 -14.94
N ARG A 164 -17.91 16.18 -15.96
CA ARG A 164 -17.65 15.89 -17.38
C ARG A 164 -16.74 16.94 -18.02
N LEU A 165 -16.92 18.20 -17.70
CA LEU A 165 -16.21 19.31 -18.33
C LEU A 165 -14.82 19.52 -17.72
N VAL A 166 -13.83 19.75 -18.58
CA VAL A 166 -12.43 20.01 -18.17
C VAL A 166 -12.32 21.29 -17.34
N GLU A 167 -13.10 22.33 -17.65
CA GLU A 167 -13.07 23.57 -16.88
C GLU A 167 -13.58 23.40 -15.45
N ASP A 168 -14.53 22.51 -15.23
CA ASP A 168 -15.00 22.20 -13.87
C ASP A 168 -13.98 21.36 -13.10
N SER A 169 -13.29 20.43 -13.78
CA SER A 169 -12.16 19.68 -13.23
C SER A 169 -11.05 20.60 -12.72
N LYS A 170 -10.66 21.61 -13.52
CA LYS A 170 -9.65 22.60 -13.15
C LYS A 170 -10.03 23.36 -11.87
N LYS A 171 -11.29 23.80 -11.75
CA LYS A 171 -11.77 24.53 -10.56
C LYS A 171 -11.59 23.75 -9.26
N LEU A 172 -11.67 22.41 -9.30
CA LEU A 172 -11.48 21.57 -8.11
C LEU A 172 -10.08 21.74 -7.49
N ASN A 173 -9.07 22.05 -8.31
CA ASN A 173 -7.72 22.26 -7.82
C ASN A 173 -7.61 23.53 -6.96
N ASP A 174 -8.34 24.58 -7.31
CA ASP A 174 -8.29 25.88 -6.62
C ASP A 174 -9.18 25.95 -5.37
N MET A 175 -10.15 25.04 -5.23
CA MET A 175 -11.01 25.01 -4.06
C MET A 175 -10.20 24.68 -2.79
N LYS A 176 -10.44 25.41 -1.70
CA LYS A 176 -9.71 25.25 -0.42
C LYS A 176 -10.44 24.38 0.60
N GLU A 177 -11.72 24.11 0.37
CA GLU A 177 -12.55 23.36 1.29
C GLU A 177 -12.19 21.86 1.28
N PRO A 178 -12.34 21.15 2.42
CA PRO A 178 -12.18 19.70 2.45
C PRO A 178 -13.20 19.01 1.53
N MET A 179 -12.71 18.11 0.69
CA MET A 179 -13.53 17.36 -0.26
C MET A 179 -12.88 16.03 -0.62
N VAL A 180 -13.65 15.15 -1.25
CA VAL A 180 -13.16 13.93 -1.88
C VAL A 180 -13.18 14.09 -3.39
N ILE A 181 -12.08 13.77 -4.07
CA ILE A 181 -11.97 13.75 -5.53
C ILE A 181 -11.58 12.34 -5.95
N ILE A 182 -12.45 11.66 -6.69
CA ILE A 182 -12.20 10.35 -7.30
C ILE A 182 -11.91 10.61 -8.79
N SER A 183 -10.74 10.22 -9.28
CA SER A 183 -10.35 10.48 -10.67
C SER A 183 -9.57 9.32 -11.26
N ALA A 184 -9.68 9.16 -12.58
CA ALA A 184 -8.95 8.15 -13.34
C ALA A 184 -7.64 8.74 -13.92
N SER A 185 -6.61 7.92 -14.19
CA SER A 185 -6.55 6.44 -14.05
C SER A 185 -6.19 5.96 -12.64
N GLY A 186 -6.55 4.71 -12.32
CA GLY A 186 -6.28 4.10 -11.02
C GLY A 186 -4.80 4.00 -10.67
N MET A 187 -3.95 3.79 -11.68
CA MET A 187 -2.49 3.66 -11.53
C MET A 187 -1.75 5.00 -11.62
N CYS A 188 -2.46 6.13 -11.71
CA CYS A 188 -1.84 7.46 -11.82
C CYS A 188 -0.95 7.67 -13.05
N GLU A 189 -1.19 6.96 -14.15
CA GLU A 189 -0.35 7.02 -15.36
C GLU A 189 -0.81 8.09 -16.34
N SER A 190 -2.11 8.39 -16.34
CA SER A 190 -2.74 9.27 -17.32
C SER A 190 -4.06 9.80 -16.81
N GLY A 191 -4.60 10.80 -17.52
CA GLY A 191 -5.89 11.38 -17.23
C GLY A 191 -5.86 12.52 -16.22
N ARG A 192 -7.04 12.87 -15.70
CA ARG A 192 -7.22 14.05 -14.83
C ARG A 192 -6.54 13.88 -13.47
N ILE A 193 -6.32 12.65 -13.04
CA ILE A 193 -5.62 12.37 -11.78
C ILE A 193 -4.24 13.03 -11.73
N LEU A 194 -3.48 13.04 -12.82
CA LEU A 194 -2.15 13.67 -12.89
C LEU A 194 -2.21 15.16 -12.55
N HIS A 195 -3.24 15.87 -13.02
CA HIS A 195 -3.44 17.28 -12.70
C HIS A 195 -3.81 17.48 -11.22
N HIS A 196 -4.65 16.61 -10.65
CA HIS A 196 -4.94 16.68 -9.22
C HIS A 196 -3.70 16.41 -8.38
N LEU A 197 -2.89 15.40 -8.73
CA LEU A 197 -1.64 15.11 -8.04
C LEU A 197 -0.67 16.28 -8.12
N ALA A 198 -0.46 16.85 -9.31
CA ALA A 198 0.43 18.01 -9.51
C ALA A 198 0.07 19.21 -8.62
N ASN A 199 -1.23 19.49 -8.44
CA ASN A 199 -1.69 20.65 -7.70
C ASN A 199 -1.86 20.42 -6.19
N ASN A 200 -1.96 19.16 -5.75
CA ASN A 200 -2.40 18.85 -4.39
C ASN A 200 -1.44 17.94 -3.61
N ALA A 201 -0.50 17.23 -4.25
CA ALA A 201 0.40 16.29 -3.58
C ALA A 201 1.34 16.97 -2.56
N GLY A 202 1.83 18.19 -2.87
CA GLY A 202 2.72 18.94 -2.00
C GLY A 202 2.04 19.61 -0.78
N ASN A 203 0.72 19.46 -0.60
CA ASN A 203 0.03 20.02 0.55
C ASN A 203 -0.09 18.95 1.66
N PRO A 204 0.55 19.13 2.84
CA PRO A 204 0.59 18.11 3.90
C PRO A 204 -0.78 17.83 4.53
N ASN A 205 -1.78 18.70 4.31
CA ASN A 205 -3.13 18.46 4.78
C ASN A 205 -3.89 17.45 3.90
N ASN A 206 -3.49 17.25 2.64
CA ASN A 206 -4.18 16.34 1.74
C ASN A 206 -3.85 14.87 2.01
N THR A 207 -4.66 13.96 1.48
CA THR A 207 -4.31 12.53 1.38
C THR A 207 -4.54 12.07 -0.04
N ILE A 208 -3.54 11.40 -0.61
CA ILE A 208 -3.69 10.59 -1.82
C ILE A 208 -3.93 9.15 -1.36
N LEU A 209 -5.13 8.64 -1.60
CA LEU A 209 -5.52 7.27 -1.26
C LEU A 209 -5.41 6.40 -2.52
N ILE A 210 -4.28 5.73 -2.68
CA ILE A 210 -4.08 4.78 -3.77
C ILE A 210 -4.68 3.44 -3.36
N ALA A 211 -5.61 2.94 -4.16
CA ALA A 211 -6.28 1.66 -3.96
C ALA A 211 -6.24 0.79 -5.22
N ALA A 212 -5.20 0.97 -6.03
CA ALA A 212 -4.93 0.27 -7.29
C ALA A 212 -3.52 -0.36 -7.27
N GLY A 213 -3.37 -1.48 -7.95
CA GLY A 213 -2.10 -2.19 -8.19
C GLY A 213 -2.24 -3.08 -9.44
N ASP A 214 -1.13 -3.52 -10.01
CA ASP A 214 -1.10 -4.54 -11.06
C ASP A 214 -1.02 -5.94 -10.43
N ASP A 215 -1.87 -6.86 -10.86
CA ASP A 215 -1.91 -8.21 -10.30
C ASP A 215 -1.18 -9.19 -11.21
N GLY A 216 0.02 -9.57 -10.80
CA GLY A 216 0.80 -10.62 -11.47
C GLY A 216 1.75 -11.38 -10.54
N ASN A 217 2.31 -10.73 -9.50
CA ASN A 217 3.30 -11.34 -8.59
C ASN A 217 3.01 -11.07 -7.11
N ALA A 218 3.50 -11.94 -6.23
CA ALA A 218 3.37 -11.75 -4.78
C ALA A 218 3.99 -10.39 -4.42
N LEU A 219 3.16 -9.44 -3.99
CA LEU A 219 3.61 -8.11 -3.62
C LEU A 219 4.54 -8.24 -2.40
N SER A 220 5.82 -7.95 -2.60
CA SER A 220 6.77 -7.85 -1.51
C SER A 220 6.61 -6.48 -0.87
N THR A 221 6.29 -6.43 0.42
CA THR A 221 6.23 -5.16 1.14
C THR A 221 7.67 -4.65 1.32
N LEU A 222 8.09 -3.75 0.44
CA LEU A 222 9.43 -3.15 0.45
C LEU A 222 9.60 -2.21 1.63
N TYR A 223 8.56 -1.46 1.97
CA TYR A 223 8.60 -0.45 3.00
C TYR A 223 7.21 -0.27 3.63
N LYS A 224 7.20 -0.08 4.96
CA LYS A 224 6.02 0.37 5.71
C LYS A 224 6.46 1.40 6.73
N GLY A 225 5.94 2.60 6.58
CA GLY A 225 6.18 3.72 7.48
C GLY A 225 5.39 4.93 7.02
N TYR A 226 5.91 6.12 7.28
CA TYR A 226 5.17 7.35 7.03
C TYR A 226 5.76 8.07 5.82
N MET A 227 4.90 8.47 4.88
CA MET A 227 5.31 9.37 3.81
C MET A 227 5.67 10.72 4.43
N THR A 228 6.89 11.18 4.20
CA THR A 228 7.39 12.47 4.67
C THR A 228 7.18 13.55 3.62
N ASP A 229 7.22 13.18 2.34
CA ASP A 229 6.97 14.08 1.23
C ASP A 229 6.44 13.32 0.02
N SER A 230 5.75 14.01 -0.88
CA SER A 230 5.30 13.44 -2.15
C SER A 230 5.05 14.54 -3.19
N TRP A 231 5.49 14.31 -4.42
CA TRP A 231 5.28 15.24 -5.52
C TRP A 231 5.16 14.51 -6.86
N SER A 232 4.57 15.17 -7.85
CA SER A 232 4.55 14.66 -9.23
C SER A 232 5.77 15.18 -9.99
N GLU A 233 6.55 14.29 -10.60
CA GLU A 233 7.68 14.65 -11.44
C GLU A 233 7.22 15.00 -12.85
N MET A 234 6.83 16.26 -13.03
CA MET A 234 6.31 16.77 -14.31
C MET A 234 7.40 17.15 -15.31
N ARG A 235 8.69 17.18 -14.90
CA ARG A 235 9.79 17.54 -15.80
C ARG A 235 10.06 16.48 -16.86
N GLU A 236 9.63 15.24 -16.63
CA GLU A 236 9.82 14.10 -17.52
C GLU A 236 8.60 13.82 -18.43
N ALA A 237 7.68 14.79 -18.55
CA ALA A 237 6.52 14.66 -19.43
C ALA A 237 6.94 14.23 -20.86
N PRO A 238 6.24 13.24 -21.48
CA PRO A 238 4.95 12.69 -21.07
C PRO A 238 5.02 11.56 -20.03
N ASN A 239 6.20 11.05 -19.68
CA ASN A 239 6.38 9.93 -18.76
C ASN A 239 6.53 10.46 -17.33
N THR A 240 5.40 10.82 -16.70
CA THR A 240 5.39 11.44 -15.37
C THR A 240 5.31 10.39 -14.27
N ALA A 241 6.12 10.51 -13.22
CA ALA A 241 6.07 9.65 -12.04
C ALA A 241 5.51 10.39 -10.81
N LEU A 242 4.89 9.65 -9.90
CA LEU A 242 4.62 10.10 -8.53
C LEU A 242 5.83 9.73 -7.67
N VAL A 243 6.56 10.71 -7.18
CA VAL A 243 7.67 10.49 -6.26
C VAL A 243 7.15 10.54 -4.82
N VAL A 244 7.53 9.54 -4.03
CA VAL A 244 7.16 9.42 -2.62
C VAL A 244 8.43 9.27 -1.79
N MET A 245 8.66 10.21 -0.88
CA MET A 245 9.66 10.07 0.17
C MET A 245 9.00 9.59 1.44
N ALA A 246 9.59 8.59 2.11
CA ALA A 246 9.02 8.03 3.31
C ALA A 246 10.09 7.67 4.35
N ALA A 247 9.76 7.86 5.63
CA ALA A 247 10.62 7.51 6.75
C ALA A 247 9.89 6.69 7.83
N THR A 248 10.56 5.65 8.34
CA THR A 248 10.00 4.81 9.40
C THR A 248 10.05 5.58 10.74
N GLY A 249 8.96 5.52 11.52
CA GLY A 249 8.92 6.10 12.86
C GLY A 249 8.80 7.64 12.94
N ALA A 250 8.75 8.36 11.81
CA ALA A 250 8.67 9.83 11.77
C ALA A 250 7.46 10.40 12.52
N VAL A 251 6.26 9.82 12.36
CA VAL A 251 5.06 10.28 13.10
C VAL A 251 5.18 10.02 14.60
N THR A 252 5.82 8.92 14.99
CA THR A 252 6.10 8.58 16.40
C THR A 252 7.08 9.57 17.04
N ALA A 253 7.96 10.19 16.25
CA ALA A 253 8.89 11.22 16.70
C ALA A 253 8.19 12.53 17.09
N VAL A 254 7.05 12.85 16.47
CA VAL A 254 6.35 14.15 16.61
C VAL A 254 5.11 14.10 17.50
N ARG A 255 4.64 12.91 17.90
CA ARG A 255 3.46 12.77 18.78
C ARG A 255 3.87 12.74 20.27
N PRO A 256 3.59 13.79 21.06
CA PRO A 256 3.82 13.76 22.50
C PRO A 256 2.85 12.81 23.20
N VAL A 257 3.34 12.13 24.22
CA VAL A 257 2.59 11.19 25.06
C VAL A 257 3.01 11.39 26.53
N ASN A 258 2.21 10.90 27.47
CA ASN A 258 2.54 10.99 28.90
C ASN A 258 3.86 10.28 29.21
N ALA A 259 4.62 10.75 30.20
CA ALA A 259 5.86 10.09 30.60
C ALA A 259 5.60 8.65 31.09
N SER A 260 6.53 7.75 30.79
CA SER A 260 6.49 6.37 31.30
C SER A 260 7.49 6.23 32.45
N SER A 261 7.02 5.73 33.59
CA SER A 261 7.83 5.49 34.79
C SER A 261 7.66 4.06 35.27
N TYR A 262 8.77 3.40 35.56
CA TYR A 262 8.79 2.04 36.11
C TYR A 262 9.41 2.08 37.50
N ILE A 263 8.93 1.26 38.43
CA ILE A 263 9.40 1.24 39.82
C ILE A 263 10.17 -0.07 40.04
N GLY A 264 11.44 0.05 40.44
CA GLY A 264 12.32 -1.07 40.73
C GLY A 264 12.97 -1.70 39.49
N PRO A 265 13.68 -2.83 39.67
CA PRO A 265 14.36 -3.53 38.58
C PRO A 265 13.37 -3.98 37.50
N THR A 266 13.49 -3.42 36.31
CA THR A 266 12.57 -3.64 35.19
C THR A 266 13.33 -4.16 33.95
N GLN A 267 12.85 -5.26 33.37
CA GLN A 267 13.43 -5.83 32.15
C GLN A 267 13.22 -4.89 30.96
N VAL A 268 14.31 -4.57 30.26
CA VAL A 268 14.31 -3.63 29.11
C VAL A 268 13.42 -4.12 27.98
N SER A 269 13.37 -5.43 27.76
CA SER A 269 12.47 -6.03 26.77
C SER A 269 10.99 -5.76 27.07
N GLY A 270 10.60 -5.76 28.35
CA GLY A 270 9.25 -5.39 28.78
C GLY A 270 8.96 -3.91 28.53
N VAL A 271 9.88 -3.02 28.93
CA VAL A 271 9.76 -1.57 28.68
C VAL A 271 9.61 -1.27 27.19
N MET A 272 10.44 -1.90 26.34
CA MET A 272 10.39 -1.71 24.90
C MET A 272 9.09 -2.26 24.27
N ALA A 273 8.57 -3.37 24.79
CA ALA A 273 7.28 -3.92 24.35
C ALA A 273 6.12 -2.96 24.65
N ASP A 274 6.09 -2.37 25.85
CA ASP A 274 5.06 -1.39 26.24
C ASP A 274 5.12 -0.14 25.37
N LEU A 275 6.33 0.37 25.10
CA LEU A 275 6.54 1.52 24.22
C LEU A 275 6.18 1.20 22.76
N ALA A 276 6.47 -0.02 22.28
CA ALA A 276 6.04 -0.45 20.95
C ALA A 276 4.51 -0.45 20.85
N ALA A 277 3.81 -1.00 21.84
CA ALA A 277 2.35 -0.98 21.88
C ALA A 277 1.77 0.44 21.93
N GLU A 278 2.35 1.34 22.75
CA GLU A 278 1.97 2.76 22.80
C GLU A 278 2.12 3.45 21.42
N ALA A 279 3.15 3.08 20.66
CA ALA A 279 3.41 3.57 19.31
C ALA A 279 2.60 2.86 18.21
N GLY A 280 1.88 1.78 18.52
CA GLY A 280 1.17 0.95 17.54
C GLY A 280 2.08 0.05 16.71
N PHE A 281 3.25 -0.32 17.24
CA PHE A 281 4.20 -1.24 16.62
C PHE A 281 4.07 -2.66 17.19
N GLY A 282 4.41 -3.65 16.37
CA GLY A 282 4.79 -4.97 16.87
C GLY A 282 6.12 -4.90 17.64
N PHE A 283 6.49 -5.97 18.32
CA PHE A 283 7.73 -6.03 19.10
C PHE A 283 8.48 -7.36 18.89
N GLU A 284 9.81 -7.27 18.75
CA GLU A 284 10.71 -8.41 18.55
C GLU A 284 11.97 -8.23 19.40
N ASN A 285 12.25 -9.21 20.27
CA ASN A 285 13.46 -9.23 21.10
C ASN A 285 14.45 -10.29 20.63
N ASN A 286 15.63 -9.87 20.18
CA ASN A 286 16.71 -10.74 19.73
C ASN A 286 17.82 -10.89 20.78
N GLY A 287 17.46 -11.42 21.95
CA GLY A 287 18.43 -11.78 22.99
C GLY A 287 18.80 -10.67 23.97
N VAL A 288 18.05 -9.57 24.05
CA VAL A 288 18.22 -8.57 25.12
C VAL A 288 17.67 -9.12 26.43
N GLN A 289 18.52 -9.15 27.46
CA GLN A 289 18.18 -9.56 28.84
C GLN A 289 18.53 -8.50 29.91
N VAL A 290 18.80 -7.27 29.46
CA VAL A 290 19.23 -6.16 30.32
C VAL A 290 18.09 -5.70 31.22
N THR A 291 18.41 -5.36 32.47
CA THR A 291 17.48 -4.76 33.44
C THR A 291 17.92 -3.34 33.75
N LEU A 292 16.98 -2.41 33.82
CA LEU A 292 17.20 -1.05 34.30
C LEU A 292 16.52 -0.89 35.66
N ASP A 293 17.16 -0.17 36.58
CA ASP A 293 16.52 0.18 37.85
C ASP A 293 15.74 1.48 37.70
N SER A 294 14.43 1.39 37.91
CA SER A 294 13.50 2.52 37.99
C SER A 294 13.62 3.55 36.83
N PRO A 295 13.60 3.14 35.55
CA PRO A 295 13.76 4.07 34.43
C PRO A 295 12.61 5.08 34.33
N TYR A 296 12.97 6.35 34.14
CA TYR A 296 12.06 7.45 33.84
C TYR A 296 12.25 7.94 32.41
N LEU A 297 11.21 7.81 31.58
CA LEU A 297 11.28 8.05 30.14
C LEU A 297 10.26 9.14 29.72
N PRO A 298 10.68 10.41 29.61
CA PRO A 298 9.84 11.51 29.15
C PRO A 298 9.88 11.67 27.62
N GLY A 299 8.92 12.45 27.09
CA GLY A 299 8.90 12.84 25.68
C GLY A 299 8.03 11.95 24.79
N THR A 300 8.27 12.01 23.48
CA THR A 300 7.55 11.20 22.49
C THR A 300 7.92 9.73 22.61
N THR A 301 7.07 8.82 22.11
CA THR A 301 7.35 7.38 22.23
C THR A 301 8.69 7.00 21.59
N LEU A 302 9.09 7.65 20.50
CA LEU A 302 10.41 7.43 19.90
C LEU A 302 11.56 7.94 20.79
N ALA A 303 11.39 9.10 21.45
CA ALA A 303 12.38 9.62 22.39
C ALA A 303 12.55 8.69 23.60
N LYS A 304 11.44 8.11 24.09
CA LYS A 304 11.47 7.10 25.16
C LYS A 304 12.21 5.83 24.73
N ILE A 305 11.95 5.32 23.52
CA ILE A 305 12.67 4.17 22.95
C ILE A 305 14.17 4.48 22.86
N GLN A 306 14.54 5.64 22.32
CA GLN A 306 15.93 6.08 22.23
C GLN A 306 16.62 6.18 23.59
N ALA A 307 15.95 6.76 24.58
CA ALA A 307 16.46 6.89 25.94
C ALA A 307 16.64 5.53 26.61
N CYS A 308 15.67 4.63 26.46
CA CYS A 308 15.74 3.26 26.99
C CYS A 308 16.86 2.45 26.34
N ALA A 309 16.98 2.49 25.01
CA ALA A 309 18.03 1.78 24.27
C ALA A 309 19.42 2.28 24.66
N ARG A 310 19.59 3.61 24.78
CA ARG A 310 20.83 4.23 25.23
C ARG A 310 21.19 3.83 26.66
N ALA A 311 20.24 3.85 27.58
CA ALA A 311 20.46 3.48 28.97
C ALA A 311 20.81 2.00 29.12
N ALA A 312 20.20 1.13 28.30
CA ALA A 312 20.43 -0.31 28.31
C ALA A 312 21.67 -0.74 27.51
N GLY A 313 22.28 0.15 26.73
CA GLY A 313 23.41 -0.20 25.85
C GLY A 313 23.03 -1.24 24.79
N ILE A 314 21.89 -1.05 24.13
CA ILE A 314 21.36 -1.95 23.09
C ILE A 314 21.13 -1.21 21.77
N TYR A 315 21.09 -1.98 20.69
CA TYR A 315 20.64 -1.48 19.40
C TYR A 315 19.14 -1.71 19.22
N TYR A 316 18.53 -0.86 18.40
CA TYR A 316 17.15 -0.99 17.99
C TYR A 316 16.94 -0.52 16.56
N THR A 317 15.90 -1.03 15.92
CA THR A 317 15.37 -0.48 14.66
C THR A 317 13.85 -0.62 14.65
N ILE A 318 13.19 0.19 13.84
CA ILE A 318 11.77 0.01 13.53
C ILE A 318 11.70 -0.39 12.07
N ARG A 319 11.27 -1.62 11.78
CA ARG A 319 11.15 -2.14 10.41
C ARG A 319 9.77 -2.76 10.23
N GLN A 320 9.11 -2.41 9.13
CA GLN A 320 7.79 -2.93 8.78
C GLN A 320 6.72 -2.76 9.91
N GLY A 321 6.86 -1.71 10.73
CA GLY A 321 5.99 -1.47 11.88
C GLY A 321 6.25 -2.38 13.10
N VAL A 322 7.44 -2.99 13.19
CA VAL A 322 7.90 -3.78 14.34
C VAL A 322 9.13 -3.10 14.95
N LEU A 323 9.09 -2.84 16.26
CA LEU A 323 10.25 -2.43 17.04
C LEU A 323 11.10 -3.67 17.35
N VAL A 324 12.32 -3.69 16.85
CA VAL A 324 13.27 -4.79 16.99
C VAL A 324 14.43 -4.33 17.85
N ILE A 325 14.80 -5.12 18.85
CA ILE A 325 15.94 -4.83 19.73
C ILE A 325 16.95 -5.98 19.77
N TRP A 326 18.24 -5.65 19.91
CA TRP A 326 19.33 -6.65 20.04
C TRP A 326 20.53 -6.08 20.80
N PRO A 327 21.39 -6.94 21.40
CA PRO A 327 22.62 -6.50 22.07
C PRO A 327 23.61 -5.81 21.12
N VAL A 328 24.41 -4.88 21.64
CA VAL A 328 25.53 -4.28 20.89
C VAL A 328 26.53 -5.38 20.49
N GLY A 329 26.99 -5.35 19.24
CA GLY A 329 27.89 -6.35 18.66
C GLY A 329 27.22 -7.64 18.16
N ALA A 330 25.92 -7.85 18.45
CA ALA A 330 25.14 -8.96 17.91
C ALA A 330 24.38 -8.55 16.64
N THR A 331 23.79 -9.54 15.95
CA THR A 331 22.85 -9.31 14.84
C THR A 331 21.41 -9.55 15.30
N ALA A 332 20.48 -8.78 14.73
CA ALA A 332 19.05 -8.89 15.03
C ALA A 332 18.36 -10.08 14.34
N SER A 333 19.11 -10.98 13.71
CA SER A 333 18.61 -12.15 12.98
C SER A 333 19.68 -13.24 12.94
N GLN A 334 19.26 -14.51 13.02
CA GLN A 334 20.10 -15.71 12.85
C GLN A 334 20.07 -16.25 11.41
N ASP A 335 19.45 -15.53 10.46
CA ASP A 335 19.36 -15.99 9.07
C ASP A 335 20.70 -15.99 8.34
N VAL A 336 20.74 -16.74 7.24
CA VAL A 336 21.84 -16.75 6.26
C VAL A 336 22.27 -15.32 5.90
N PRO A 337 23.57 -15.01 5.91
CA PRO A 337 24.07 -13.68 5.55
C PRO A 337 23.70 -13.33 4.10
N ILE A 338 23.38 -12.06 3.88
CA ILE A 338 23.00 -11.58 2.55
C ILE A 338 24.26 -11.40 1.72
N ILE A 339 24.47 -12.26 0.75
CA ILE A 339 25.66 -12.22 -0.11
C ILE A 339 25.41 -11.27 -1.28
N ILE A 340 26.29 -10.29 -1.43
CA ILE A 340 26.38 -9.38 -2.57
C ILE A 340 27.66 -9.70 -3.35
N SER A 341 27.50 -10.18 -4.57
CA SER A 341 28.59 -10.63 -5.44
C SER A 341 28.24 -10.39 -6.91
N PRO A 342 29.21 -10.44 -7.83
CA PRO A 342 28.91 -10.35 -9.26
C PRO A 342 27.84 -11.35 -9.72
N ALA A 343 27.82 -12.55 -9.13
CA ALA A 343 26.85 -13.60 -9.44
C ALA A 343 25.45 -13.36 -8.82
N THR A 344 25.35 -12.56 -7.76
CA THR A 344 24.09 -12.27 -7.05
C THR A 344 23.55 -10.86 -7.33
N GLY A 345 24.17 -10.14 -8.28
CA GLY A 345 23.68 -8.86 -8.76
C GLY A 345 24.45 -7.63 -8.27
N LEU A 346 25.71 -7.75 -7.84
CA LEU A 346 26.60 -6.60 -7.62
C LEU A 346 26.73 -5.79 -8.93
N VAL A 347 26.46 -4.49 -8.86
CA VAL A 347 26.54 -3.58 -10.00
C VAL A 347 27.73 -2.64 -9.78
N GLY A 348 28.67 -2.65 -10.73
CA GLY A 348 29.90 -1.87 -10.61
C GLY A 348 30.83 -2.41 -9.50
N TYR A 349 31.64 -1.51 -8.94
CA TYR A 349 32.61 -1.85 -7.89
C TYR A 349 32.22 -1.18 -6.57
N PRO A 350 32.47 -1.83 -5.42
CA PRO A 350 32.33 -1.18 -4.12
C PRO A 350 33.20 0.07 -4.02
N THR A 351 32.68 1.11 -3.38
CA THR A 351 33.39 2.38 -3.19
C THR A 351 33.68 2.58 -1.71
N PHE A 352 34.89 3.01 -1.38
CA PHE A 352 35.27 3.29 0.01
C PHE A 352 35.21 4.78 0.29
N SER A 353 34.69 5.12 1.46
CA SER A 353 34.71 6.47 2.02
C SER A 353 35.15 6.42 3.49
N GLN A 354 35.27 7.58 4.13
CA GLN A 354 35.51 7.64 5.58
C GLN A 354 34.38 6.98 6.39
N SER A 355 33.20 6.82 5.80
CA SER A 355 32.03 6.24 6.45
C SER A 355 31.87 4.73 6.21
N GLY A 356 32.81 4.09 5.50
CA GLY A 356 32.79 2.64 5.22
C GLY A 356 32.72 2.32 3.74
N VAL A 357 32.01 1.24 3.40
CA VAL A 357 31.83 0.77 2.01
C VAL A 357 30.44 1.10 1.50
N SER A 358 30.35 1.66 0.30
CA SER A 358 29.12 1.81 -0.49
C SER A 358 29.10 0.77 -1.60
N VAL A 359 27.94 0.14 -1.80
CA VAL A 359 27.76 -0.86 -2.84
C VAL A 359 26.36 -0.77 -3.44
N ARG A 360 26.29 -0.94 -4.77
CA ARG A 360 25.04 -1.06 -5.52
C ARG A 360 24.81 -2.51 -5.92
N CYS A 361 23.59 -3.00 -5.77
CA CYS A 361 23.19 -4.31 -6.29
C CYS A 361 21.78 -4.27 -6.90
N LEU A 362 21.39 -5.32 -7.63
CA LEU A 362 20.01 -5.55 -8.01
C LEU A 362 19.09 -5.49 -6.78
N LEU A 363 17.85 -5.01 -6.96
CA LEU A 363 16.89 -4.82 -5.86
C LEU A 363 16.86 -6.04 -4.94
N ASN A 364 17.28 -5.84 -3.69
CA ASN A 364 17.30 -6.88 -2.67
C ASN A 364 16.65 -6.38 -1.37
N PRO A 365 15.33 -6.59 -1.21
CA PRO A 365 14.58 -6.15 -0.03
C PRO A 365 14.94 -6.88 1.26
N SER A 366 15.76 -7.94 1.16
CA SER A 366 16.26 -8.65 2.33
C SER A 366 17.33 -7.84 3.07
N ILE A 367 17.99 -6.89 2.39
CA ILE A 367 18.98 -5.99 3.00
C ILE A 367 18.26 -5.05 3.97
N GLN A 368 18.59 -5.18 5.26
CA GLN A 368 17.87 -4.52 6.34
C GLN A 368 18.81 -4.13 7.48
N PHE A 369 18.47 -3.06 8.20
CA PHE A 369 19.18 -2.69 9.42
C PHE A 369 19.17 -3.81 10.45
N GLY A 370 20.32 -4.01 11.11
CA GLY A 370 20.52 -5.08 12.09
C GLY A 370 20.84 -6.46 11.48
N LYS A 371 20.92 -6.59 10.15
CA LYS A 371 21.33 -7.80 9.44
C LYS A 371 22.59 -7.52 8.61
N LYS A 372 23.66 -8.28 8.83
CA LYS A 372 24.92 -8.12 8.10
C LYS A 372 24.72 -8.49 6.62
N PHE A 373 25.42 -7.78 5.75
CA PHE A 373 25.60 -8.19 4.36
C PHE A 373 27.08 -8.53 4.11
N THR A 374 27.31 -9.55 3.29
CA THR A 374 28.64 -10.03 2.94
C THR A 374 28.91 -9.65 1.50
N ILE A 375 29.95 -8.86 1.25
CA ILE A 375 30.44 -8.68 -0.12
C ILE A 375 31.37 -9.87 -0.43
N SER A 376 31.23 -10.47 -1.60
CA SER A 376 32.08 -11.57 -2.05
C SER A 376 32.39 -11.48 -3.54
N GLY A 377 33.54 -12.00 -3.95
CA GLY A 377 33.94 -12.05 -5.37
C GLY A 377 34.23 -10.69 -6.00
N SER A 378 34.38 -9.62 -5.21
CA SER A 378 34.86 -8.33 -5.70
C SER A 378 36.36 -8.38 -5.95
N ILE A 379 36.82 -7.72 -7.02
CA ILE A 379 38.26 -7.54 -7.26
C ILE A 379 38.91 -6.65 -6.20
N LEU A 380 38.12 -5.80 -5.55
CA LEU A 380 38.55 -4.99 -4.41
C LEU A 380 38.56 -5.88 -3.17
N THR A 381 39.71 -6.52 -2.95
CA THR A 381 39.88 -7.48 -1.85
C THR A 381 39.50 -6.96 -0.47
N PRO A 382 39.67 -5.66 -0.11
CA PRO A 382 39.20 -5.15 1.17
C PRO A 382 37.68 -5.19 1.32
N ALA A 383 36.91 -5.18 0.22
CA ALA A 383 35.46 -5.21 0.27
C ALA A 383 34.94 -6.59 0.69
N ASN A 384 35.65 -7.67 0.36
CA ASN A 384 35.19 -9.05 0.52
C ASN A 384 35.14 -9.50 1.99
N ARG A 385 34.09 -9.10 2.72
CA ARG A 385 33.86 -9.37 4.14
C ARG A 385 32.43 -9.01 4.53
N ASP A 386 32.13 -9.14 5.82
CA ASP A 386 30.86 -8.76 6.42
C ASP A 386 30.82 -7.28 6.80
N TRP A 387 29.66 -6.66 6.57
CA TRP A 387 29.39 -5.24 6.80
C TRP A 387 28.07 -5.05 7.53
N ASN A 388 28.03 -4.08 8.45
CA ASN A 388 26.81 -3.64 9.12
C ASN A 388 26.18 -2.49 8.32
N PRO A 389 24.97 -2.65 7.76
CA PRO A 389 24.33 -1.58 7.02
C PRO A 389 23.92 -0.44 7.95
N TYR A 390 24.17 0.80 7.54
CA TYR A 390 23.70 2.01 8.23
C TYR A 390 22.98 3.00 7.31
N SER A 391 23.06 2.80 5.98
CA SER A 391 22.21 3.47 4.99
C SER A 391 21.75 2.44 3.95
N ILE A 392 20.46 2.44 3.62
CA ILE A 392 19.86 1.58 2.59
C ILE A 392 18.89 2.43 1.78
N GLU A 393 19.04 2.42 0.47
CA GLU A 393 18.18 3.14 -0.49
C GLU A 393 17.75 2.15 -1.58
N HIS A 394 16.44 2.09 -1.83
CA HIS A 394 15.87 1.27 -2.92
C HIS A 394 15.38 2.20 -4.02
N ASN A 395 15.98 2.09 -5.19
CA ASN A 395 15.63 2.84 -6.39
C ASN A 395 14.79 1.92 -7.29
N ILE A 396 13.52 2.29 -7.49
CA ILE A 396 12.51 1.44 -8.15
C ILE A 396 11.69 2.28 -9.12
N GLU A 397 11.74 1.92 -10.39
CA GLU A 397 10.98 2.54 -11.46
C GLU A 397 10.03 1.54 -12.11
N SER A 398 8.74 1.85 -12.11
CA SER A 398 7.73 1.07 -12.82
C SER A 398 7.52 1.59 -14.23
N GLN A 399 7.30 0.68 -15.20
CA GLN A 399 6.96 1.00 -16.59
C GLN A 399 8.01 1.80 -17.39
N ALA A 400 9.24 1.92 -16.89
CA ALA A 400 10.38 2.43 -17.63
C ALA A 400 11.16 1.25 -18.26
N PRO A 401 11.37 1.20 -19.60
CA PRO A 401 12.26 0.23 -20.20
C PRO A 401 13.68 0.40 -19.64
N ASN A 402 14.20 -0.64 -18.98
CA ASN A 402 15.46 -0.60 -18.20
C ASN A 402 15.43 0.33 -16.98
N GLY A 403 14.25 0.56 -16.40
CA GLY A 403 14.12 1.38 -15.20
C GLY A 403 14.96 0.87 -14.03
N ASP A 404 15.26 1.77 -13.10
CA ASP A 404 16.08 1.45 -11.94
C ASP A 404 15.37 0.42 -11.05
N TRP A 405 16.05 -0.71 -10.78
CA TRP A 405 15.64 -1.73 -9.82
C TRP A 405 16.86 -2.13 -8.99
N PHE A 406 17.35 -1.17 -8.19
CA PHE A 406 18.61 -1.30 -7.46
C PHE A 406 18.45 -1.05 -5.97
N THR A 407 19.36 -1.63 -5.21
CA THR A 407 19.58 -1.32 -3.80
C THR A 407 20.98 -0.77 -3.63
N ASP A 408 21.06 0.46 -3.15
CA ASP A 408 22.29 1.09 -2.71
C ASP A 408 22.39 0.93 -1.19
N VAL A 409 23.46 0.29 -0.72
CA VAL A 409 23.70 0.07 0.70
C VAL A 409 25.08 0.57 1.08
N THR A 410 25.14 1.32 2.18
CA THR A 410 26.39 1.72 2.81
C THR A 410 26.51 1.04 4.16
N GLY A 411 27.68 0.44 4.41
CA GLY A 411 27.96 -0.29 5.63
C GLY A 411 29.31 0.07 6.24
N TYR A 412 29.38 0.01 7.57
CA TYR A 412 30.63 0.07 8.32
C TYR A 412 31.10 -1.34 8.67
N TRP A 413 32.37 -1.46 9.04
CA TRP A 413 32.98 -2.76 9.29
C TRP A 413 32.31 -3.45 10.49
N ALA A 414 32.01 -4.74 10.34
CA ALA A 414 31.25 -5.49 11.33
C ALA A 414 31.93 -5.70 12.70
N ASP A 415 33.24 -5.48 12.78
CA ASP A 415 34.09 -5.72 13.96
C ASP A 415 34.49 -4.41 14.69
N GLU A 416 33.98 -3.27 14.24
CA GLU A 416 34.01 -1.96 14.92
C GLU A 416 32.65 -1.66 15.56
#